data_AF-A0ABD1US11-F1
#
_entry.id   AF-A0ABD1US11-F1
#
_cell.length_a   1.000
_cell.length_b   1.000
_cell.length_c   1.000
_cell.angle_alpha   90.00
_cell.angle_beta   90.00
_cell.angle_gamma   90.00
#
_symmetry.space_group_name_H-M   'P 1'
#
loop_
_entity.id
_entity.type
_entity.pdbx_description
1 polymer ?
#
loop_
_entity_poly.entity_id
_entity_poly.type
_entity_poly.pdbx_seq_one_letter_code
_entity_poly.pdbx_strand_id
1 'polypeptide(L)'
;MEEETPAELEAEVAAGGGMDADMMETEVNVPPQSVALNADQTDVVRNLLTMARQLVDQNKPSQSLQAVMMAMRLQGGDEAISQALNRAQELYRNKVQASAAADELASLFAECAIAEAMPPQSESSQHHVFAQSIEPDIQGTSILAETGRKQIMLDAFSDGSSFVCLQCGGLVSNHRKEEHYALWCCKI
;
A
#
# COMPACT_ATOMS: atom_id res chain seq x y z
N MET A 1 44.52 36.91 21.43
CA MET A 1 45.83 36.89 20.77
C MET A 1 45.54 36.47 19.34
N GLU A 2 45.01 37.44 18.58
CA GLU A 2 45.74 38.35 17.67
C GLU A 2 45.52 37.79 16.26
N GLU A 3 44.62 38.40 15.46
CA GLU A 3 44.92 39.50 14.50
C GLU A 3 45.93 39.00 13.43
N GLU A 4 45.71 39.07 12.13
CA GLU A 4 45.37 40.24 11.33
C GLU A 4 44.80 39.86 9.95
N THR A 5 43.87 40.67 9.45
CA THR A 5 43.71 41.00 8.03
C THR A 5 44.64 42.17 7.68
N PRO A 6 45.00 42.37 6.39
CA PRO A 6 44.73 43.70 5.85
C PRO A 6 44.17 43.71 4.42
N ALA A 7 43.42 44.78 4.16
CA ALA A 7 42.94 45.23 2.87
C ALA A 7 43.87 46.31 2.30
N GLU A 8 44.05 46.35 0.98
CA GLU A 8 44.41 47.54 0.19
C GLU A 8 43.55 47.48 -1.09
N LEU A 9 42.66 48.44 -1.34
CA LEU A 9 42.90 49.75 -1.99
C LEU A 9 43.54 49.54 -3.38
N GLU A 10 42.87 49.83 -4.49
CA GLU A 10 42.98 51.14 -5.15
C GLU A 10 41.75 51.45 -6.02
N ALA A 11 41.35 52.72 -5.97
CA ALA A 11 40.37 53.36 -6.83
C ALA A 11 41.01 54.58 -7.53
N GLU A 12 40.38 54.97 -8.65
CA GLU A 12 40.52 56.20 -9.43
C GLU A 12 41.58 56.26 -10.55
N VAL A 13 41.12 56.45 -11.79
CA VAL A 13 41.38 57.68 -12.57
C VAL A 13 40.17 57.99 -13.45
N ALA A 14 39.74 59.26 -13.41
CA ALA A 14 38.65 59.85 -14.16
C ALA A 14 39.11 60.63 -15.41
N ALA A 15 38.12 60.90 -16.28
CA ALA A 15 37.91 62.15 -17.05
C ALA A 15 38.20 62.20 -18.57
N GLY A 16 37.16 62.67 -19.30
CA GLY A 16 37.18 63.41 -20.58
C GLY A 16 37.26 62.53 -21.83
N GLY A 17 36.40 62.61 -22.85
CA GLY A 17 35.51 63.66 -23.36
C GLY A 17 35.83 63.90 -24.85
N GLY A 18 34.84 63.85 -25.74
CA GLY A 18 34.93 64.46 -27.10
C GLY A 18 34.62 63.58 -28.33
N MET A 19 33.41 63.81 -28.87
CA MET A 19 33.05 64.05 -30.29
C MET A 19 33.46 63.10 -31.45
N ASP A 20 32.39 62.59 -32.07
CA ASP A 20 32.07 62.53 -33.51
C ASP A 20 32.72 61.52 -34.47
N ALA A 21 31.81 60.99 -35.31
CA ALA A 21 31.98 60.47 -36.66
C ALA A 21 32.87 59.23 -36.86
N ASP A 22 32.25 58.07 -37.10
CA ASP A 22 31.97 57.67 -38.48
C ASP A 22 31.06 56.42 -38.56
N MET A 23 30.24 56.40 -39.62
CA MET A 23 29.39 55.30 -40.02
C MET A 23 30.22 54.07 -40.42
N MET A 24 29.89 52.90 -39.87
CA MET A 24 29.82 51.67 -40.68
C MET A 24 28.87 50.67 -40.01
N GLU A 25 27.62 50.62 -40.49
CA GLU A 25 26.78 49.44 -40.36
C GLU A 25 27.45 48.32 -41.17
N THR A 26 28.39 47.62 -40.54
CA THR A 26 28.78 46.30 -41.00
C THR A 26 27.78 45.35 -40.38
N GLU A 27 26.78 44.96 -41.19
CA GLU A 27 26.02 43.74 -40.96
C GLU A 27 26.99 42.58 -40.85
N VAL A 28 27.45 42.32 -39.61
CA VAL A 28 28.01 41.03 -39.27
C VAL A 28 26.83 40.08 -39.31
N ASN A 29 26.62 39.51 -40.49
CA ASN A 29 25.86 38.29 -40.71
C ASN A 29 26.42 37.22 -39.77
N VAL A 30 25.89 37.16 -38.55
CA VAL A 30 26.16 36.09 -37.60
C VAL A 30 25.48 34.85 -38.17
N PRO A 31 26.22 33.82 -38.63
CA PRO A 31 25.61 32.58 -39.05
C PRO A 31 24.86 31.96 -37.85
N PRO A 32 23.70 31.31 -38.05
CA PRO A 32 22.91 30.70 -36.98
C PRO A 32 23.58 29.40 -36.51
N GLN A 33 24.75 29.49 -35.85
CA GLN A 33 25.51 28.33 -35.38
C GLN A 33 25.06 27.85 -34.00
N SER A 34 24.40 28.70 -33.20
CA SER A 34 23.92 28.34 -31.87
C SER A 34 22.68 27.44 -31.88
N VAL A 35 21.85 27.48 -32.92
CA VAL A 35 20.64 26.65 -33.03
C VAL A 35 20.93 25.22 -33.52
N ALA A 36 21.94 25.03 -34.37
CA ALA A 36 22.27 23.72 -34.95
C ALA A 36 22.87 22.75 -33.91
N LEU A 37 23.72 23.23 -33.00
CA LEU A 37 24.33 22.43 -31.93
C LEU A 37 23.31 21.92 -30.90
N ASN A 38 22.32 22.75 -30.57
CA ASN A 38 21.27 22.40 -29.62
C ASN A 38 20.26 21.40 -30.22
N ALA A 39 20.00 21.48 -31.53
CA ALA A 39 19.14 20.53 -32.23
C ALA A 39 19.76 19.11 -32.25
N ASP A 40 21.04 19.00 -32.60
CA ASP A 40 21.76 17.72 -32.64
C ASP A 40 21.84 17.06 -31.25
N GLN A 41 22.12 17.86 -30.20
CA GLN A 41 22.13 17.35 -28.82
C GLN A 41 20.75 16.87 -28.37
N THR A 42 19.68 17.57 -28.75
CA THR A 42 18.30 17.18 -28.43
C THR A 42 17.93 15.87 -29.12
N ASP A 43 18.38 15.66 -30.37
CA ASP A 43 18.16 14.42 -31.12
C ASP A 43 18.93 13.24 -30.50
N VAL A 44 20.17 13.45 -30.08
CA VAL A 44 20.96 12.44 -29.35
C VAL A 44 20.29 12.06 -28.02
N VAL A 45 19.80 13.03 -27.26
CA VAL A 45 19.04 12.79 -26.01
C VAL A 45 17.78 11.97 -26.30
N ARG A 46 17.02 12.31 -27.34
CA ARG A 46 15.82 11.55 -27.73
C ARG A 46 16.15 10.11 -28.11
N ASN A 47 17.25 9.89 -28.84
CA ASN A 47 17.71 8.57 -29.23
C ASN A 47 18.14 7.73 -28.02
N LEU A 48 18.86 8.33 -27.06
CA LEU A 48 19.25 7.67 -25.81
C LEU A 48 18.04 7.26 -24.97
N LEU A 49 17.01 8.13 -24.87
CA LEU A 49 15.79 7.81 -24.13
C LEU A 49 14.95 6.72 -24.82
N THR A 50 14.95 6.69 -26.16
CA THR A 50 14.31 5.63 -26.95
C THR A 50 15.02 4.29 -26.75
N MET A 51 16.36 4.29 -26.77
CA MET A 51 17.17 3.11 -26.48
C MET A 51 16.95 2.63 -25.04
N ALA A 52 16.91 3.53 -24.06
CA ALA A 52 16.60 3.19 -22.68
C ALA A 52 15.26 2.46 -22.56
N ARG A 53 14.21 2.94 -23.26
CA ARG A 53 12.89 2.28 -23.33
C ARG A 53 13.01 0.83 -23.78
N GLN A 54 13.69 0.61 -24.91
CA GLN A 54 13.91 -0.72 -25.48
C GLN A 54 14.72 -1.62 -24.54
N LEU A 55 15.67 -1.06 -23.78
CA LEU A 55 16.47 -1.81 -22.81
C LEU A 55 15.64 -2.25 -21.60
N VAL A 56 14.63 -1.47 -21.19
CA VAL A 56 13.65 -1.92 -20.18
C VAL A 56 12.86 -3.11 -20.71
N ASP A 57 12.35 -3.02 -21.94
CA ASP A 57 11.58 -4.09 -22.57
C ASP A 57 12.42 -5.37 -22.75
N GLN A 58 13.73 -5.23 -22.94
CA GLN A 58 14.71 -6.33 -23.02
C GLN A 58 15.19 -6.85 -21.66
N ASN A 59 14.60 -6.43 -20.52
CA ASN A 59 15.03 -6.79 -19.16
C ASN A 59 16.50 -6.44 -18.84
N LYS A 60 17.03 -5.35 -19.40
CA LYS A 60 18.39 -4.83 -19.12
C LYS A 60 18.34 -3.51 -18.35
N PRO A 61 17.89 -3.51 -17.08
CA PRO A 61 17.65 -2.28 -16.32
C PRO A 61 18.93 -1.46 -16.09
N SER A 62 20.08 -2.11 -15.85
CA SER A 62 21.35 -1.41 -15.61
C SER A 62 21.80 -0.61 -16.83
N GLN A 63 21.67 -1.18 -18.03
CA GLN A 63 22.02 -0.51 -19.29
C GLN A 63 21.01 0.60 -19.62
N SER A 64 19.72 0.35 -19.37
CA SER A 64 18.68 1.39 -19.50
C SER A 64 18.99 2.59 -18.62
N LEU A 65 19.36 2.35 -17.35
CA LEU A 65 19.68 3.43 -16.42
C LEU A 65 20.91 4.22 -16.88
N GLN A 66 21.95 3.53 -17.38
CA GLN A 66 23.13 4.20 -17.94
C GLN A 66 22.77 5.11 -19.11
N ALA A 67 21.91 4.66 -20.03
CA ALA A 67 21.45 5.47 -21.15
C ALA A 67 20.66 6.71 -20.69
N VAL A 68 19.82 6.57 -19.66
CA VAL A 68 19.11 7.71 -19.05
C VAL A 68 20.08 8.69 -18.41
N MET A 69 21.06 8.21 -17.63
CA MET A 69 22.07 9.08 -17.01
C MET A 69 22.88 9.84 -18.06
N MET A 70 23.28 9.17 -19.15
CA MET A 70 23.97 9.83 -20.27
C MET A 70 23.10 10.92 -20.90
N ALA A 71 21.81 10.65 -21.12
CA ALA A 71 20.87 11.64 -21.65
C ALA A 71 20.70 12.85 -20.70
N MET A 72 20.59 12.61 -19.41
CA MET A 72 20.46 13.67 -18.40
C MET A 72 21.74 14.50 -18.27
N ARG A 73 22.91 13.85 -18.33
CA ARG A 73 24.21 14.53 -18.31
C ARG A 73 24.37 15.48 -19.50
N LEU A 74 23.93 15.07 -20.69
CA LEU A 74 23.96 15.91 -21.89
C LEU A 74 23.04 17.13 -21.77
N GLN A 75 21.93 17.02 -21.04
CA GLN A 75 20.94 18.09 -20.92
C GLN A 75 21.23 19.07 -19.77
N GLY A 76 21.77 18.59 -18.64
CA GLY A 76 21.92 19.41 -17.44
C GLY A 76 23.10 19.03 -16.55
N GLY A 77 24.07 18.27 -17.09
CA GLY A 77 25.27 17.85 -16.37
C GLY A 77 25.00 16.85 -15.24
N ASP A 78 25.97 16.70 -14.36
CA ASP A 78 25.90 15.76 -13.23
C ASP A 78 24.93 16.21 -12.14
N GLU A 79 24.70 17.52 -12.00
CA GLU A 79 23.72 18.06 -11.05
C GLU A 79 22.28 17.66 -11.40
N ALA A 80 21.94 17.59 -12.69
CA ALA A 80 20.64 17.09 -13.11
C ALA A 80 20.44 15.61 -12.74
N ILE A 81 21.51 14.81 -12.81
CA ILE A 81 21.48 13.41 -12.38
C ILE A 81 21.30 13.32 -10.87
N SER A 82 22.09 14.06 -10.09
CA SER A 82 22.04 14.04 -8.62
C SER A 82 20.64 14.44 -8.12
N GLN A 83 20.07 15.51 -8.67
CA GLN A 83 18.74 15.99 -8.33
C GLN A 83 17.65 14.96 -8.65
N ALA A 84 17.71 14.35 -9.84
CA ALA A 84 16.72 13.36 -10.26
C ALA A 84 16.81 12.07 -9.43
N LEU A 85 18.01 11.60 -9.11
CA LEU A 85 18.21 10.42 -8.26
C LEU A 85 17.72 10.69 -6.83
N ASN A 86 18.00 11.87 -6.26
CA ASN A 86 17.49 12.25 -4.94
C ASN A 86 15.96 12.27 -4.91
N ARG A 87 15.33 12.87 -5.93
CA ARG A 87 13.87 12.88 -6.07
C ARG A 87 13.30 11.47 -6.22
N ALA A 88 13.95 10.61 -7.01
CA ALA A 88 13.53 9.22 -7.18
C ALA A 88 13.65 8.44 -5.86
N GLN A 89 14.71 8.67 -5.08
CA GLN A 89 14.90 8.07 -3.76
C GLN A 89 13.82 8.51 -2.77
N GLU A 90 13.48 9.80 -2.74
CA GLU A 90 12.41 10.32 -1.89
C GLU A 90 11.05 9.70 -2.24
N LEU A 91 10.72 9.62 -3.52
CA LEU A 91 9.50 8.96 -3.99
C LEU A 91 9.46 7.47 -3.62
N TYR A 92 10.59 6.77 -3.72
CA TYR A 92 10.68 5.38 -3.30
C TYR A 92 10.45 5.24 -1.79
N ARG A 93 11.10 6.06 -0.95
CA ARG A 93 10.89 6.04 0.51
C ARG A 93 9.43 6.31 0.87
N ASN A 94 8.81 7.31 0.25
CA ASN A 94 7.42 7.66 0.53
C ASN A 94 6.46 6.51 0.15
N LYS A 95 6.67 5.87 -1.02
CA LYS A 95 5.90 4.70 -1.43
C LYS A 95 6.07 3.50 -0.49
N VAL A 96 7.29 3.21 -0.06
CA VAL A 96 7.56 2.11 0.89
C VAL A 96 6.89 2.38 2.22
N GLN A 97 6.96 3.62 2.74
CA GLN A 97 6.26 4.01 3.97
C GLN A 97 4.73 3.90 3.83
N ALA A 98 4.17 4.35 2.71
CA ALA A 98 2.73 4.25 2.46
C ALA A 98 2.26 2.78 2.36
N SER A 99 3.04 1.90 1.73
CA SER A 99 2.75 0.46 1.70
C SER A 99 2.79 -0.13 3.11
N ALA A 100 3.82 0.19 3.90
CA ALA A 100 3.95 -0.32 5.26
C ALA A 100 2.76 0.11 6.15
N ALA A 101 2.32 1.37 6.04
CA ALA A 101 1.15 1.85 6.77
C ALA A 101 -0.15 1.13 6.32
N ALA A 102 -0.29 0.84 5.03
CA ALA A 102 -1.43 0.08 4.51
C ALA A 102 -1.41 -1.39 5.00
N ASP A 103 -0.23 -2.01 5.06
CA ASP A 103 -0.04 -3.38 5.56
C ASP A 103 -0.34 -3.49 7.07
N GLU A 104 0.03 -2.48 7.86
CA GLU A 104 -0.31 -2.38 9.28
C GLU A 104 -1.83 -2.30 9.49
N LEU A 105 -2.52 -1.44 8.73
CA LEU A 105 -3.98 -1.36 8.76
C LEU A 105 -4.64 -2.68 8.36
N ALA A 106 -4.15 -3.33 7.30
CA ALA A 106 -4.65 -4.64 6.88
C ALA A 106 -4.49 -5.69 7.99
N SER A 107 -3.39 -5.63 8.75
CA SER A 107 -3.16 -6.53 9.89
C SER A 107 -4.16 -6.29 11.01
N LEU A 108 -4.43 -5.02 11.37
CA LEU A 108 -5.44 -4.67 12.37
C LEU A 108 -6.85 -5.10 11.94
N PHE A 109 -7.21 -4.91 10.67
CA PHE A 109 -8.50 -5.37 10.15
C PHE A 109 -8.62 -6.89 10.17
N ALA A 110 -7.54 -7.62 9.89
CA ALA A 110 -7.52 -9.07 10.04
C ALA A 110 -7.75 -9.49 11.50
N GLU A 111 -7.14 -8.80 12.47
CA GLU A 111 -7.36 -9.06 13.90
C GLU A 111 -8.81 -8.79 14.32
N CYS A 112 -9.41 -7.66 13.90
CA CYS A 112 -10.82 -7.38 14.16
C CYS A 112 -11.74 -8.44 13.55
N ALA A 113 -11.50 -8.83 12.30
CA ALA A 113 -12.30 -9.86 11.62
C ALA A 113 -12.20 -11.22 12.32
N ILE A 114 -11.02 -11.58 12.84
CA ILE A 114 -10.83 -12.81 13.64
C ILE A 114 -11.62 -12.71 14.95
N ALA A 115 -11.52 -11.58 15.66
CA ALA A 115 -12.22 -11.38 16.93
C ALA A 115 -13.76 -11.39 16.77
N GLU A 116 -14.28 -10.80 15.70
CA GLU A 116 -15.71 -10.80 15.36
C GLU A 116 -16.22 -12.19 14.94
N ALA A 117 -15.39 -12.99 14.27
CA ALA A 117 -15.72 -14.34 13.85
C ALA A 117 -15.61 -15.38 14.97
N MET A 118 -14.95 -15.04 16.08
CA MET A 118 -14.91 -15.90 17.26
C MET A 118 -16.23 -15.76 18.04
N PRO A 119 -16.99 -16.86 18.26
CA PRO A 119 -18.12 -16.81 19.18
C PRO A 119 -17.59 -16.38 20.55
N PRO A 120 -18.30 -15.50 21.28
CA PRO A 120 -17.86 -15.07 22.60
C PRO A 120 -17.65 -16.32 23.43
N GLN A 121 -16.39 -16.59 23.81
CA GLN A 121 -16.12 -17.61 24.81
C GLN A 121 -16.86 -17.16 26.05
N SER A 122 -17.97 -17.84 26.34
CA SER A 122 -18.67 -17.76 27.61
C SER A 122 -17.62 -17.95 28.70
N GLU A 123 -17.26 -16.85 29.34
CA GLU A 123 -16.47 -16.86 30.53
C GLU A 123 -17.14 -17.84 31.49
N SER A 124 -16.44 -18.94 31.77
CA SER A 124 -16.72 -19.85 32.87
C SER A 124 -16.44 -19.12 34.20
N SER A 125 -17.14 -18.02 34.41
CA SER A 125 -17.30 -17.36 35.69
C SER A 125 -18.45 -18.07 36.37
N GLN A 126 -18.10 -19.09 37.16
CA GLN A 126 -18.80 -19.63 38.33
C GLN A 126 -20.17 -18.98 38.62
N HIS A 127 -21.19 -19.27 37.82
CA HIS A 127 -22.59 -19.04 38.19
C HIS A 127 -23.17 -20.35 38.71
N HIS A 128 -22.66 -20.76 39.87
CA HIS A 128 -23.42 -21.59 40.80
C HIS A 128 -24.50 -20.71 41.43
N VAL A 129 -25.62 -20.47 40.75
CA VAL A 129 -26.92 -20.20 41.40
C VAL A 129 -28.04 -20.57 40.42
N PHE A 130 -28.67 -21.71 40.69
CA PHE A 130 -30.07 -22.02 40.37
C PHE A 130 -30.58 -21.66 38.96
N ALA A 131 -30.10 -22.36 37.93
CA ALA A 131 -30.96 -22.67 36.81
C ALA A 131 -31.88 -23.80 37.28
N GLN A 132 -33.15 -23.48 37.55
CA GLN A 132 -34.19 -24.46 37.78
C GLN A 132 -34.08 -25.55 36.73
N SER A 133 -33.84 -26.76 37.22
CA SER A 133 -33.84 -28.01 36.49
C SER A 133 -35.19 -28.19 35.80
N ILE A 134 -35.36 -27.56 34.64
CA ILE A 134 -36.15 -28.16 33.57
C ILE A 134 -35.20 -29.18 32.98
N GLU A 135 -35.05 -30.30 33.68
CA GLU A 135 -34.60 -31.54 33.06
C GLU A 135 -35.66 -31.78 31.99
N PRO A 136 -35.34 -31.69 30.69
CA PRO A 136 -36.25 -32.24 29.73
C PRO A 136 -36.15 -33.74 30.00
N ASP A 137 -37.10 -34.26 30.77
CA ASP A 137 -37.42 -35.67 30.92
C ASP A 137 -37.82 -36.19 29.53
N ILE A 138 -36.83 -36.23 28.64
CA ILE A 138 -36.86 -36.90 27.37
C ILE A 138 -36.44 -38.31 27.74
N GLN A 139 -37.42 -39.05 28.27
CA GLN A 139 -37.37 -40.47 28.47
C GLN A 139 -36.78 -41.14 27.23
N GLY A 140 -35.46 -41.36 27.20
CA GLY A 140 -34.77 -42.30 26.32
C GLY A 140 -35.01 -42.24 24.81
N THR A 141 -35.79 -41.32 24.23
CA THR A 141 -36.23 -41.46 22.83
C THR A 141 -35.16 -41.07 21.79
N SER A 142 -34.07 -40.44 22.23
CA SER A 142 -32.96 -40.12 21.33
C SER A 142 -31.89 -41.21 21.39
N ILE A 143 -31.52 -41.73 20.23
CA ILE A 143 -30.43 -42.71 20.04
C ILE A 143 -29.13 -42.27 20.72
N LEU A 144 -28.87 -40.95 20.80
CA LEU A 144 -27.69 -40.43 21.48
C LEU A 144 -27.80 -40.57 23.00
N ALA A 145 -28.99 -40.41 23.57
CA ALA A 145 -29.23 -40.67 24.99
C ALA A 145 -29.18 -42.18 25.30
N GLU A 146 -29.77 -43.02 24.45
CA GLU A 146 -29.74 -44.49 24.61
C GLU A 146 -28.32 -45.06 24.55
N THR A 147 -27.48 -44.53 23.65
CA THR A 147 -26.08 -44.98 23.50
C THR A 147 -25.13 -44.38 24.53
N GLY A 148 -25.65 -43.70 25.57
CA GLY A 148 -24.84 -43.09 26.64
C GLY A 148 -24.08 -41.84 26.21
N ARG A 149 -24.36 -41.30 25.02
CA ARG A 149 -23.76 -40.07 24.45
C ARG A 149 -24.67 -38.85 24.64
N LYS A 150 -25.41 -38.81 25.76
CA LYS A 150 -26.31 -37.69 26.13
C LYS A 150 -25.55 -36.35 26.16
N GLN A 151 -24.26 -36.35 26.49
CA GLN A 151 -23.46 -35.13 26.53
C GLN A 151 -23.41 -34.38 25.20
N ILE A 152 -23.32 -35.09 24.06
CA ILE A 152 -23.29 -34.48 22.74
C ILE A 152 -24.61 -33.72 22.45
N MET A 153 -25.74 -34.29 22.89
CA MET A 153 -27.04 -33.63 22.78
C MET A 153 -27.12 -32.39 23.68
N LEU A 154 -26.62 -32.49 24.92
CA LEU A 154 -26.61 -31.38 25.87
C LEU A 154 -25.74 -30.22 25.37
N ASP A 155 -24.57 -30.53 24.79
CA ASP A 155 -23.66 -29.54 24.24
C ASP A 155 -24.30 -28.84 23.03
N ALA A 156 -24.88 -29.61 22.09
CA ALA A 156 -25.58 -29.09 20.90
C ALA A 156 -26.90 -28.36 21.20
N PHE A 157 -27.46 -28.56 22.41
CA PHE A 157 -28.59 -27.79 22.90
C PHE A 157 -28.12 -26.51 23.59
N SER A 158 -27.03 -26.59 24.36
CA SER A 158 -26.45 -25.46 25.10
C SER A 158 -25.80 -24.43 24.18
N ASP A 159 -25.23 -24.87 23.05
CA ASP A 159 -24.67 -23.98 22.02
C ASP A 159 -25.76 -23.33 21.13
N GLY A 160 -27.02 -23.75 21.29
CA GLY A 160 -28.14 -23.26 20.47
C GLY A 160 -28.05 -23.65 19.00
N SER A 161 -27.22 -24.62 18.62
CA SER A 161 -27.10 -25.12 17.25
C SER A 161 -28.22 -26.10 16.89
N SER A 162 -28.82 -26.74 17.90
CA SER A 162 -29.89 -27.73 17.76
C SER A 162 -31.01 -27.53 18.77
N PHE A 163 -32.22 -27.99 18.43
CA PHE A 163 -33.37 -28.04 19.33
C PHE A 163 -34.04 -29.42 19.27
N VAL A 164 -34.73 -29.77 20.35
CA VAL A 164 -35.58 -30.97 20.39
C VAL A 164 -36.99 -30.56 19.98
N CYS A 165 -37.50 -31.15 18.91
CA CYS A 165 -38.87 -30.93 18.47
C CYS A 165 -39.85 -31.65 19.40
N LEU A 166 -40.71 -30.89 20.08
CA LEU A 166 -41.71 -31.45 21.00
C LEU A 166 -42.83 -32.24 20.30
N GLN A 167 -42.97 -32.14 18.97
CA GLN A 167 -44.01 -32.85 18.22
C GLN A 167 -43.59 -34.27 17.79
N CYS A 168 -42.32 -34.49 17.48
CA CYS A 168 -41.81 -35.79 17.03
C CYS A 168 -40.69 -36.35 17.91
N GLY A 169 -40.22 -35.61 18.90
CA GLY A 169 -39.08 -35.98 19.75
C GLY A 169 -37.71 -35.92 19.05
N GLY A 170 -37.66 -35.50 17.78
CA GLY A 170 -36.42 -35.45 17.00
C GLY A 170 -35.50 -34.30 17.39
N LEU A 171 -34.18 -34.55 17.38
CA LEU A 171 -33.16 -33.51 17.50
C LEU A 171 -32.87 -32.93 16.11
N VAL A 172 -33.07 -31.63 15.95
CA VAL A 172 -32.98 -30.93 14.66
C VAL A 172 -32.10 -29.69 14.83
N SER A 173 -31.27 -29.39 13.83
CA SER A 173 -30.51 -28.12 13.85
C SER A 173 -31.46 -26.92 13.88
N ASN A 174 -31.14 -25.91 14.68
CA ASN A 174 -31.92 -24.68 14.78
C ASN A 174 -32.06 -23.96 13.44
N HIS A 175 -31.05 -24.05 12.57
CA HIS A 175 -31.11 -23.44 11.24
C HIS A 175 -32.21 -24.04 10.34
N ARG A 176 -32.60 -25.29 10.60
CA ARG A 176 -33.63 -26.00 9.81
C ARG A 176 -34.95 -26.20 10.56
N LYS A 177 -35.17 -25.39 11.60
CA LYS A 177 -36.32 -25.50 12.49
C LYS A 177 -37.63 -25.28 11.73
N GLU A 178 -37.67 -24.27 10.88
CA GLU A 178 -38.88 -23.93 10.13
C GLU A 178 -39.21 -24.99 9.09
N GLU A 179 -38.20 -25.48 8.35
CA GLU A 179 -38.34 -26.54 7.36
C GLU A 179 -38.76 -27.85 8.01
N HIS A 180 -38.24 -28.14 9.20
CA HIS A 180 -38.66 -29.29 9.96
C HIS A 180 -40.16 -29.22 10.28
N TYR A 181 -40.65 -28.11 10.84
CA TYR A 181 -42.08 -27.96 11.12
C TYR A 181 -42.93 -27.98 9.85
N ALA A 182 -42.44 -27.45 8.74
CA ALA A 182 -43.18 -27.33 7.50
C ALA A 182 -43.26 -28.64 6.70
N LEU A 183 -42.18 -29.43 6.66
CA LEU A 183 -42.04 -30.51 5.67
C LEU A 183 -41.65 -31.87 6.26
N TRP A 184 -40.99 -31.92 7.41
CA TRP A 184 -40.34 -33.16 7.91
C TRP A 184 -40.86 -33.65 9.26
N CYS A 185 -41.59 -32.82 10.00
CA CYS A 185 -42.09 -33.17 11.32
C CYS A 185 -43.26 -34.16 11.20
N CYS A 186 -42.94 -35.45 11.15
CA CYS A 186 -43.91 -36.52 11.31
C CYS A 186 -44.37 -36.55 12.76
N LYS A 187 -45.62 -36.15 13.03
CA LYS A 187 -46.24 -36.38 14.34
C LYS A 187 -46.34 -37.89 14.56
N ILE A 188 -45.76 -38.37 15.66
CA ILE A 188 -45.86 -39.76 16.11
C ILE A 188 -47.01 -39.86 17.10
#